data_AF-A0A1W1CTL7-F1
#
_entry.id   AF-A0A1W1CTL7-F1
#
_cell.length_a   1.000
_cell.length_b   1.000
_cell.length_c   1.000
_cell.angle_alpha   90.00
_cell.angle_beta   90.00
_cell.angle_gamma   90.00
#
_symmetry.space_group_name_H-M   'P 1'
#
loop_
_entity.id
_entity.type
_entity.pdbx_description
1 polymer ?
#
loop_
_entity_poly.entity_id
_entity_poly.type
_entity_poly.pdbx_seq_one_letter_code
_entity_poly.pdbx_strand_id
1 'polypeptide(L)'
;MYPKAPIHILVIPKEHIECFQDVSGEVMAKMTPFIQEVTKMMGIDKSGYRLIVNNGKDGGQEVNHLHFHVLGGAKLPFGHLVDEPKKSF
;
A
#
# COMPACT_ATOMS: atom_id res chain seq x y z
N MET A 1 15.01 -2.42 -7.26
CA MET A 1 13.69 -2.50 -6.63
C MET A 1 13.14 -3.88 -6.92
N TYR A 2 12.99 -4.74 -5.90
CA TYR A 2 12.55 -6.13 -6.07
C TYR A 2 11.15 -6.29 -5.50
N PRO A 3 10.28 -7.09 -6.14
CA PRO A 3 8.95 -7.37 -5.63
C PRO A 3 9.04 -7.95 -4.21
N LYS A 4 8.22 -7.41 -3.28
CA LYS A 4 8.22 -7.79 -1.87
C LYS A 4 7.31 -9.00 -1.58
N ALA A 5 6.63 -9.49 -2.59
CA ALA A 5 5.77 -10.67 -2.61
C ALA A 5 5.64 -11.16 -4.07
N PRO A 6 5.23 -12.43 -4.31
CA PRO A 6 5.02 -12.95 -5.67
C PRO A 6 4.11 -12.07 -6.53
N ILE A 7 3.07 -11.48 -5.92
CA ILE A 7 2.28 -10.41 -6.51
C ILE A 7 2.59 -9.12 -5.74
N HIS A 8 3.14 -8.13 -6.44
CA HIS A 8 3.40 -6.79 -5.90
C HIS A 8 3.01 -5.76 -6.96
N ILE A 9 1.87 -5.10 -6.74
CA ILE A 9 1.31 -4.11 -7.67
C ILE A 9 1.24 -2.75 -6.98
N LEU A 10 1.43 -1.69 -7.77
CA LEU A 10 1.14 -0.33 -7.34
C LEU A 10 -0.19 0.13 -7.95
N VAL A 11 -1.09 0.62 -7.11
CA VAL A 11 -2.29 1.34 -7.54
C VAL A 11 -2.09 2.83 -7.29
N ILE A 12 -2.18 3.63 -8.35
CA ILE A 12 -1.78 5.05 -8.36
C ILE A 12 -2.91 5.87 -9.01
N PRO A 13 -3.37 6.98 -8.41
CA PRO A 13 -4.28 7.90 -9.07
C PRO A 13 -3.58 8.56 -10.26
N LYS A 14 -4.33 8.79 -11.35
CA LYS A 14 -3.79 9.51 -12.52
C LYS A 14 -3.48 10.97 -12.19
N GLU A 15 -4.31 11.57 -11.35
CA GLU A 15 -4.04 12.89 -10.78
C GLU A 15 -2.83 12.82 -9.86
N HIS A 16 -1.99 13.85 -9.94
CA HIS A 16 -0.85 13.96 -9.04
C HIS A 16 -1.33 14.39 -7.64
N ILE A 17 -1.21 13.47 -6.70
CA ILE A 17 -1.50 13.68 -5.28
C ILE A 17 -0.22 13.27 -4.56
N GLU A 18 0.39 14.17 -3.79
CA GLU A 18 1.75 13.96 -3.26
C GLU A 18 1.82 12.78 -2.29
N CYS A 19 0.92 12.71 -1.32
CA CYS A 19 0.86 11.62 -0.36
C CYS A 19 -0.58 11.29 0.08
N PHE A 20 -0.73 10.35 1.02
CA PHE A 20 -2.05 9.97 1.53
C PHE A 20 -2.71 11.11 2.31
N GLN A 21 -1.93 12.01 2.90
CA GLN A 21 -2.46 13.14 3.67
C GLN A 21 -3.23 14.15 2.81
N ASP A 22 -2.98 14.17 1.50
CA ASP A 22 -3.53 15.16 0.56
C ASP A 22 -4.72 14.61 -0.25
N VAL A 23 -5.06 13.32 -0.10
CA VAL A 23 -6.13 12.69 -0.89
C VAL A 23 -7.52 13.10 -0.40
N SER A 24 -8.42 13.43 -1.32
CA SER A 24 -9.82 13.67 -0.98
C SER A 24 -10.61 12.37 -0.82
N GLY A 25 -11.71 12.44 -0.05
CA GLY A 25 -12.63 11.32 0.09
C GLY A 25 -13.27 10.88 -1.25
N GLU A 26 -13.46 11.81 -2.19
CA GLU A 26 -14.03 11.52 -3.52
C GLU A 26 -13.08 10.67 -4.38
N VAL A 27 -11.78 10.97 -4.32
CA VAL A 27 -10.76 10.16 -5.00
C VAL A 27 -10.72 8.77 -4.37
N MET A 28 -10.71 8.68 -3.05
CA MET A 28 -10.69 7.39 -2.34
C MET A 28 -11.95 6.55 -2.58
N ALA A 29 -13.11 7.18 -2.74
CA ALA A 29 -14.36 6.51 -3.10
C ALA A 29 -14.28 5.84 -4.49
N LYS A 30 -13.53 6.43 -5.44
CA LYS A 30 -13.26 5.83 -6.76
C LYS A 30 -12.14 4.79 -6.71
N MET A 31 -11.12 5.02 -5.88
CA MET A 31 -9.98 4.12 -5.77
C MET A 31 -10.33 2.80 -5.09
N THR A 32 -11.20 2.82 -4.08
CA THR A 32 -11.58 1.61 -3.33
C THR A 32 -12.12 0.49 -4.22
N PRO A 33 -13.17 0.70 -5.06
CA PRO A 33 -13.66 -0.33 -5.97
C PRO A 33 -12.61 -0.73 -7.02
N PHE A 34 -11.75 0.20 -7.46
CA PHE A 34 -10.68 -0.11 -8.40
C PHE A 34 -9.62 -1.06 -7.79
N ILE A 35 -9.21 -0.84 -6.54
CA ILE A 35 -8.29 -1.76 -5.83
C ILE A 35 -8.95 -3.14 -5.66
N GLN A 36 -10.24 -3.19 -5.35
CA GLN A 36 -11.00 -4.44 -5.26
C GLN A 36 -11.06 -5.17 -6.62
N GLU A 37 -11.23 -4.45 -7.71
CA GLU A 37 -11.19 -5.01 -9.07
C GLU A 37 -9.79 -5.58 -9.39
N VAL A 38 -8.73 -4.83 -9.11
CA VAL A 38 -7.34 -5.27 -9.30
C VAL A 38 -7.05 -6.56 -8.51
N THR A 39 -7.48 -6.65 -7.27
CA THR A 39 -7.24 -7.85 -6.45
C THR A 39 -8.01 -9.08 -6.93
N LYS A 40 -9.20 -8.89 -7.50
CA LYS A 40 -9.95 -9.96 -8.20
C LYS A 40 -9.25 -10.41 -9.49
N MET A 41 -8.79 -9.46 -10.31
CA MET A 41 -8.06 -9.77 -11.55
C MET A 41 -6.78 -10.58 -11.28
N MET A 42 -6.12 -10.31 -10.16
CA MET A 42 -4.92 -11.04 -9.74
C MET A 42 -5.20 -12.36 -9.01
N GLY A 43 -6.47 -12.70 -8.77
CA GLY A 43 -6.86 -13.94 -8.08
C GLY A 43 -6.49 -13.99 -6.60
N ILE A 44 -6.29 -12.84 -5.95
CA ILE A 44 -5.86 -12.75 -4.54
C ILE A 44 -6.96 -12.24 -3.59
N ASP A 45 -8.14 -11.89 -4.10
CA ASP A 45 -9.24 -11.33 -3.31
C ASP A 45 -9.77 -12.31 -2.24
N LYS A 46 -9.64 -13.62 -2.48
CA LYS A 46 -10.02 -14.69 -1.52
C LYS A 46 -8.85 -15.22 -0.71
N SER A 47 -7.68 -15.41 -1.32
CA SER A 47 -6.49 -15.90 -0.60
C SER A 47 -5.92 -14.86 0.37
N GLY A 48 -6.28 -13.59 0.18
CA GLY A 48 -5.84 -12.46 0.98
C GLY A 48 -4.66 -11.74 0.34
N TYR A 49 -4.51 -10.48 0.75
CA TYR A 49 -3.45 -9.57 0.33
C TYR A 49 -3.22 -8.52 1.44
N ARG A 50 -2.11 -7.80 1.37
CA ARG A 50 -1.86 -6.61 2.19
C ARG A 50 -1.96 -5.38 1.29
N LEU A 51 -2.78 -4.41 1.70
CA LEU A 51 -2.84 -3.08 1.10
C LEU A 51 -2.05 -2.13 1.99
N ILE A 52 -0.98 -1.54 1.45
CA ILE A 52 -0.07 -0.66 2.22
C ILE A 52 0.04 0.67 1.50
N VAL A 53 0.00 1.75 2.26
CA VAL A 53 0.43 3.07 1.82
C VAL A 53 1.50 3.56 2.78
N ASN A 54 2.63 3.97 2.23
CA ASN A 54 3.69 4.62 2.99
C ASN A 54 3.47 6.12 2.89
N ASN A 55 3.41 6.82 4.02
CA ASN A 55 3.13 8.26 4.04
C ASN A 55 4.21 9.03 4.78
N GLY A 56 4.83 9.99 4.10
CA GLY A 56 5.92 10.80 4.62
C GLY A 56 7.22 10.02 4.84
N LYS A 57 8.24 10.74 5.31
CA LYS A 57 9.60 10.23 5.47
C LYS A 57 9.68 9.02 6.41
N ASP A 58 9.11 9.13 7.59
CA ASP A 58 9.17 8.06 8.61
C ASP A 58 8.25 6.88 8.28
N GLY A 59 7.24 7.11 7.44
CA GLY A 59 6.42 6.04 6.85
C GLY A 59 7.13 5.30 5.71
N GLY A 60 8.33 5.73 5.30
CA GLY A 60 9.10 5.12 4.21
C GLY A 60 8.57 5.45 2.82
N GLN A 61 8.00 6.65 2.62
CA GLN A 61 7.62 7.14 1.30
C GLN A 61 8.87 7.61 0.53
N GLU A 62 9.20 6.93 -0.57
CA GLU A 62 10.35 7.28 -1.41
C GLU A 62 9.96 8.13 -2.64
N VAL A 63 8.73 7.94 -3.14
CA VAL A 63 8.19 8.66 -4.31
C VAL A 63 7.02 9.54 -3.86
N ASN A 64 7.12 10.83 -4.16
CA ASN A 64 6.13 11.85 -3.81
C ASN A 64 4.93 11.84 -4.78
N HIS A 65 4.32 10.67 -4.95
CA HIS A 65 3.04 10.50 -5.62
C HIS A 65 2.33 9.34 -4.92
N LEU A 66 1.13 9.57 -4.39
CA LEU A 66 0.31 8.59 -3.70
C LEU A 66 0.27 7.25 -4.45
N HIS A 67 0.71 6.19 -3.80
CA HIS A 67 0.64 4.84 -4.34
C HIS A 67 0.32 3.85 -3.25
N PHE A 68 -0.53 2.88 -3.59
CA PHE A 68 -0.86 1.77 -2.72
C PHE A 68 -0.15 0.52 -3.21
N HIS A 69 0.65 -0.09 -2.33
CA HIS A 69 1.20 -1.41 -2.56
C HIS A 69 0.13 -2.46 -2.29
N VAL A 70 -0.13 -3.30 -3.28
CA VAL A 70 -0.92 -4.53 -3.15
C VAL A 70 0.04 -5.70 -3.17
N LEU A 71 0.22 -6.35 -2.01
CA LEU A 71 1.11 -7.50 -1.84
C LEU A 71 0.28 -8.78 -1.67
N GLY A 72 0.57 -9.83 -2.43
CA GLY A 72 -0.17 -11.10 -2.36
C GLY A 72 0.54 -12.25 -3.05
N GLY A 73 -0.20 -13.34 -3.27
CA GLY A 73 0.30 -14.55 -3.94
C GLY A 73 1.08 -15.52 -3.05
N ALA A 74 1.20 -15.21 -1.75
CA ALA A 74 1.76 -16.10 -0.73
C ALA A 74 1.34 -15.64 0.68
N LYS A 75 1.59 -16.46 1.70
CA LYS A 75 1.49 -16.04 3.11
C LYS A 75 2.52 -14.95 3.38
N LEU A 76 2.06 -13.77 3.78
CA LEU A 76 2.94 -12.62 4.03
C LEU A 76 3.40 -12.60 5.49
N PRO A 77 4.70 -12.73 5.79
CA PRO A 77 5.19 -12.57 7.15
C PRO A 77 5.06 -11.10 7.59
N PHE A 78 4.90 -10.89 8.90
CA PHE A 78 5.19 -9.60 9.52
C PHE A 78 6.63 -9.65 9.99
N GLY A 79 7.46 -8.68 9.56
CA GLY A 79 8.75 -8.46 10.20
C GLY A 79 8.56 -7.87 11.59
N HIS A 80 9.52 -8.05 12.49
CA HIS A 80 9.54 -7.33 13.76
C HIS A 80 9.85 -5.85 13.49
N LEU A 81 8.89 -4.96 13.75
CA LEU A 81 9.01 -3.52 13.53
C LEU A 81 9.64 -2.77 14.72
N VAL A 82 9.90 -3.48 15.82
CA VAL A 82 10.39 -2.90 17.08
C VAL A 82 11.57 -3.70 17.62
N ASP A 83 12.75 -3.36 17.14
CA ASP A 83 14.02 -3.61 17.83
C ASP A 83 14.74 -2.26 18.08
N GLU A 84 14.04 -1.29 18.68
CA GLU A 84 14.69 -0.16 19.40
C GLU A 84 13.88 0.21 20.66
N PRO A 85 14.55 0.57 21.76
CA PRO A 85 13.89 0.78 23.04
C PRO A 85 12.92 1.96 22.98
N LYS A 86 11.71 1.76 23.53
CA LYS A 86 10.70 2.80 23.73
C LYS A 86 11.36 4.04 24.35
N LYS A 87 11.50 5.12 23.59
CA LYS A 87 11.63 6.44 24.21
C LYS A 87 10.28 6.75 24.84
N SER A 88 10.26 6.83 26.17
CA SER A 88 9.14 7.35 26.93
C SER A 88 8.86 8.78 26.45
N PHE A 89 7.63 9.02 26.00
CA PHE A 89 7.06 10.36 25.99
C PHE A 89 6.51 10.67 27.38
#